data_AF-A0A1W9SY67-F1
#
_entry.id   AF-A0A1W9SY67-F1
#
_cell.length_a   1.000
_cell.length_b   1.000
_cell.length_c   1.000
_cell.angle_alpha   90.00
_cell.angle_beta   90.00
_cell.angle_gamma   90.00
#
_symmetry.space_group_name_H-M   'P 1'
#
loop_
_entity.id
_entity.type
_entity.pdbx_description
1 polymer ?
#
loop_
_entity_poly.entity_id
_entity_poly.type
_entity_poly.pdbx_seq_one_letter_code
_entity_poly.pdbx_strand_id
1 'polypeptide(L)'
;MKIFKININKIWINKINMKYLKIKEYKNLVFFSSFFLFCFCFCSPKAMAISITQEKKLAKKFMKAIKEQKTIIKDPISTNFIKNIGAKIVAHIEPQPFDFSFNIVDDNNFNAFAGPGANIFINTGVITSVDNVNELAGIISHEIGHSTCRHVSQMIDRSKKVQIGTIAGVLAGVLLGSKGNKGSENIAQGMIISSMAAGQTTMLSFSRENEEEADQKGLSYVTAASFSPKGLLTALKKMRSIDWYGTDNVPGYLKTHPHLKDRIIYIETWLADNYMKSNSSNNINPMKINLAKIDSIKFNMVKYRLQGLYKKKDTAQKKFAELLKKNPDNPGAHYGMALVLERKSMFKQALFHLEQAILLKPFNPFILFEISKIHIHLGNTKKALNILEKLDNIPEISLQISYYKALAKLELGMFDKAKKDFLKIIKKSSSSFPKAYYYIAKILKNNGKNGLSHYYLGLYYYEIKNIKNGCFHFKKSLKLLNDLEKIKKVNKLLKKCKK
;
A
#
# COMPACT_ATOMS: atom_id res chain seq x y z
N MET A 1 -79.26 72.60 -23.73
CA MET A 1 -78.04 72.59 -24.56
C MET A 1 -77.07 71.57 -24.01
N LYS A 2 -76.68 70.64 -24.88
CA LYS A 2 -75.70 69.54 -24.83
C LYS A 2 -74.59 69.52 -23.76
N ILE A 3 -74.44 68.31 -23.18
CA ILE A 3 -73.21 67.47 -23.08
C ILE A 3 -72.04 68.00 -22.22
N PHE A 4 -71.78 67.34 -21.08
CA PHE A 4 -70.57 66.50 -20.85
C PHE A 4 -70.58 65.94 -19.41
N LYS A 5 -71.23 64.78 -19.21
CA LYS A 5 -70.96 63.93 -18.04
C LYS A 5 -69.67 63.16 -18.33
N ILE A 6 -68.51 63.78 -18.06
CA ILE A 6 -67.23 63.07 -18.12
C ILE A 6 -67.16 62.14 -16.92
N ASN A 7 -67.10 60.86 -17.23
CA ASN A 7 -67.14 59.73 -16.31
C ASN A 7 -65.79 59.61 -15.56
N ILE A 8 -65.65 60.37 -14.47
CA ILE A 8 -64.45 60.37 -13.60
C ILE A 8 -64.15 58.96 -13.03
N ASN A 9 -65.16 58.10 -12.92
CA ASN A 9 -64.97 56.70 -12.48
C ASN A 9 -64.20 55.84 -13.49
N LYS A 10 -64.27 56.12 -14.80
CA LYS A 10 -63.59 55.28 -15.82
C LYS A 10 -62.07 55.51 -15.84
N ILE A 11 -61.61 56.73 -15.55
CA ILE A 11 -60.18 57.08 -15.57
C ILE A 11 -59.47 56.54 -14.32
N TRP A 12 -60.13 56.58 -13.16
CA TRP A 12 -59.58 56.01 -11.93
C TRP A 12 -59.52 54.48 -11.95
N ILE A 13 -60.55 53.81 -12.47
CA ILE A 13 -60.57 52.34 -12.61
C ILE A 13 -59.50 51.86 -13.60
N ASN A 14 -59.26 52.57 -14.72
CA ASN A 14 -58.18 52.21 -15.66
C ASN A 14 -56.77 52.43 -15.08
N LYS A 15 -56.54 53.46 -14.27
CA LYS A 15 -55.24 53.67 -13.59
C LYS A 15 -54.95 52.61 -12.54
N ILE A 16 -55.98 52.17 -11.80
CA ILE A 16 -55.86 51.08 -10.81
C ILE A 16 -55.65 49.73 -11.50
N ASN A 17 -56.39 49.43 -12.58
CA ASN A 17 -56.21 48.19 -13.35
C ASN A 17 -54.83 48.11 -14.03
N MET A 18 -54.29 49.22 -14.53
CA MET A 18 -52.92 49.25 -15.10
C MET A 18 -51.82 49.05 -14.04
N LYS A 19 -52.01 49.57 -12.81
CA LYS A 19 -51.12 49.27 -11.68
C LYS A 19 -51.23 47.81 -11.24
N TYR A 20 -52.45 47.26 -11.20
CA TYR A 20 -52.69 45.85 -10.85
C TYR A 20 -52.11 44.88 -11.89
N LEU A 21 -52.22 45.19 -13.18
CA LEU A 21 -51.61 44.40 -14.26
C LEU A 21 -50.08 44.42 -14.20
N LYS A 22 -49.45 45.59 -13.98
CA LYS A 22 -47.99 45.68 -13.77
C LYS A 22 -47.53 44.92 -12.53
N ILE A 23 -48.28 44.93 -11.43
CA ILE A 23 -47.96 44.16 -10.21
C ILE A 23 -48.11 42.65 -10.42
N LYS A 24 -49.07 42.21 -11.25
CA LYS A 24 -49.26 40.79 -11.59
C LYS A 24 -48.18 40.26 -12.52
N GLU A 25 -47.73 41.07 -13.48
CA GLU A 25 -46.57 40.76 -14.35
C GLU A 25 -45.27 40.69 -13.54
N TYR A 26 -45.03 41.62 -12.60
CA TYR A 26 -43.87 41.56 -11.71
C TYR A 26 -43.92 40.39 -10.73
N LYS A 27 -45.10 40.03 -10.19
CA LYS A 27 -45.25 38.83 -9.35
C LYS A 27 -44.95 37.56 -10.13
N ASN A 28 -45.41 37.44 -11.38
CA ASN A 28 -45.09 36.29 -12.21
C ASN A 28 -43.61 36.25 -12.63
N LEU A 29 -42.97 37.40 -12.87
CA LEU A 29 -41.53 37.47 -13.17
C LEU A 29 -40.66 37.11 -11.96
N VAL A 30 -41.04 37.56 -10.76
CA VAL A 30 -40.35 37.24 -9.49
C VAL A 30 -40.62 35.78 -9.08
N PHE A 31 -41.81 35.24 -9.36
CA PHE A 31 -42.11 33.82 -9.11
C PHE A 31 -41.37 32.91 -10.10
N PHE A 32 -41.26 33.29 -11.39
CA PHE A 32 -40.45 32.56 -12.37
C PHE A 32 -38.94 32.68 -12.11
N SER A 33 -38.43 33.84 -11.66
CA SER A 33 -37.02 34.00 -11.30
C SER A 33 -36.67 33.28 -9.98
N SER A 34 -37.58 33.30 -9.00
CA SER A 34 -37.51 32.51 -7.77
C SER A 34 -37.53 31.01 -8.07
N PHE A 35 -38.38 30.55 -8.98
CA PHE A 35 -38.47 29.13 -9.37
C PHE A 35 -37.22 28.70 -10.18
N PHE A 36 -36.65 29.56 -11.01
CA PHE A 36 -35.38 29.29 -11.70
C PHE A 36 -34.18 29.28 -10.74
N LEU A 37 -34.12 30.18 -9.75
CA LEU A 37 -33.09 30.14 -8.69
C LEU A 37 -33.24 28.90 -7.79
N PHE A 38 -34.48 28.45 -7.54
CA PHE A 38 -34.74 27.26 -6.75
C PHE A 38 -34.39 25.98 -7.54
N CYS A 39 -34.65 25.92 -8.84
CA CYS A 39 -34.27 24.81 -9.72
C CYS A 39 -32.75 24.68 -9.93
N PHE A 40 -31.99 25.78 -9.86
CA PHE A 40 -30.52 25.73 -9.89
C PHE A 40 -29.87 25.37 -8.54
N CYS A 41 -30.61 25.41 -7.44
CA CYS A 41 -30.10 25.03 -6.11
C CYS A 41 -30.15 23.52 -5.80
N PHE A 42 -30.82 22.71 -6.62
CA PHE A 42 -30.87 21.24 -6.41
C PHE A 42 -29.82 20.43 -7.18
N CYS A 43 -29.00 21.08 -8.00
CA CYS A 43 -27.82 20.43 -8.55
C CYS A 43 -26.64 20.75 -7.62
N SER A 44 -26.47 19.94 -6.56
CA SER A 44 -25.19 19.90 -5.86
C SER A 44 -24.09 19.79 -6.93
N PRO A 45 -23.08 20.68 -6.98
CA PRO A 45 -22.04 20.57 -7.97
C PRO A 45 -21.41 19.19 -7.78
N LYS A 46 -21.60 18.28 -8.76
CA LYS A 46 -20.88 17.01 -8.79
C LYS A 46 -19.41 17.36 -8.60
N ALA A 47 -18.82 16.93 -7.49
CA ALA A 47 -17.42 17.22 -7.20
C ALA A 47 -16.60 16.85 -8.43
N MET A 48 -16.04 17.86 -9.10
CA MET A 48 -15.30 17.65 -10.35
C MET A 48 -14.04 16.84 -10.01
N ALA A 49 -13.90 15.68 -10.65
CA ALA A 49 -12.75 14.81 -10.57
C ALA A 49 -12.26 14.52 -11.98
N ILE A 50 -10.95 14.25 -12.13
CA ILE A 50 -10.40 13.80 -13.42
C ILE A 50 -11.14 12.54 -13.92
N SER A 51 -11.14 12.33 -15.24
CA SER A 51 -11.83 11.15 -15.82
C SER A 51 -11.14 9.85 -15.41
N ILE A 52 -11.89 8.72 -15.44
CA ILE A 52 -11.34 7.39 -15.12
C ILE A 52 -10.13 7.05 -15.99
N THR A 53 -10.18 7.39 -17.28
CA THR A 53 -9.08 7.18 -18.22
C THR A 53 -7.84 8.00 -17.85
N GLN A 54 -8.03 9.26 -17.45
CA GLN A 54 -6.94 10.12 -16.97
C GLN A 54 -6.34 9.57 -15.67
N GLU A 55 -7.17 9.17 -14.72
CA GLU A 55 -6.72 8.59 -13.45
C GLU A 55 -5.96 7.27 -13.67
N LYS A 56 -6.42 6.39 -14.56
CA LYS A 56 -5.70 5.15 -14.92
C LYS A 56 -4.31 5.46 -15.50
N LYS A 57 -4.21 6.48 -16.36
CA LYS A 57 -2.92 6.94 -16.91
C LYS A 57 -2.02 7.52 -15.83
N LEU A 58 -2.59 8.29 -14.90
CA LEU A 58 -1.86 8.84 -13.77
C LEU A 58 -1.35 7.73 -12.85
N ALA A 59 -2.21 6.81 -12.42
CA ALA A 59 -1.86 5.66 -11.59
C ALA A 59 -0.70 4.86 -12.20
N LYS A 60 -0.73 4.60 -13.51
CA LYS A 60 0.36 3.91 -14.21
C LYS A 60 1.70 4.66 -14.11
N LYS A 61 1.69 5.98 -14.31
CA LYS A 61 2.91 6.82 -14.20
C LYS A 61 3.40 6.92 -12.76
N PHE A 62 2.48 7.12 -11.82
CA PHE A 62 2.74 7.19 -10.39
C PHE A 62 3.37 5.88 -9.89
N MET A 63 2.77 4.73 -10.18
CA MET A 63 3.32 3.43 -9.81
C MET A 63 4.70 3.14 -10.43
N LYS A 64 4.98 3.68 -11.63
CA LYS A 64 6.31 3.59 -12.23
C LYS A 64 7.33 4.37 -11.39
N ALA A 65 7.03 5.63 -11.04
CA ALA A 65 7.89 6.47 -10.21
C ALA A 65 8.14 5.85 -8.83
N ILE A 66 7.10 5.35 -8.16
CA ILE A 66 7.21 4.65 -6.86
C ILE A 66 8.13 3.43 -6.96
N LYS A 67 7.97 2.60 -7.99
CA LYS A 67 8.80 1.39 -8.18
C LYS A 67 10.26 1.72 -8.47
N GLU A 68 10.55 2.88 -9.05
CA GLU A 68 11.92 3.33 -9.33
C GLU A 68 12.67 3.69 -8.05
N GLN A 69 11.98 4.18 -7.02
CA GLN A 69 12.58 4.52 -5.71
C GLN A 69 12.97 3.30 -4.87
N LYS A 70 12.58 2.08 -5.26
CA LYS A 70 12.90 0.80 -4.58
C LYS A 70 12.51 0.74 -3.09
N THR A 71 11.54 1.53 -2.67
CA THR A 71 11.04 1.58 -1.28
C THR A 71 9.93 0.56 -0.99
N ILE A 72 9.31 -0.02 -2.03
CA ILE A 72 8.22 -0.99 -1.84
C ILE A 72 8.76 -2.34 -1.35
N ILE A 73 8.24 -2.76 -0.19
CA ILE A 73 8.51 -4.05 0.43
C ILE A 73 7.82 -5.17 -0.35
N LYS A 74 8.58 -6.22 -0.65
CA LYS A 74 8.11 -7.41 -1.38
C LYS A 74 8.03 -8.67 -0.52
N ASP A 75 8.15 -8.52 0.80
CA ASP A 75 8.04 -9.66 1.72
C ASP A 75 6.63 -10.27 1.62
N PRO A 76 6.49 -11.52 1.14
CA PRO A 76 5.19 -12.13 0.86
C PRO A 76 4.31 -12.28 2.10
N ILE A 77 4.91 -12.58 3.26
CA ILE A 77 4.19 -12.77 4.52
C ILE A 77 3.54 -11.44 4.92
N SER A 78 4.33 -10.37 4.96
CA SER A 78 3.83 -9.05 5.35
C SER A 78 2.84 -8.49 4.33
N THR A 79 3.16 -8.58 3.04
CA THR A 79 2.31 -8.03 1.97
C THR A 79 0.98 -8.78 1.85
N ASN A 80 0.94 -10.11 1.94
CA ASN A 80 -0.32 -10.87 1.92
C ASN A 80 -1.16 -10.57 3.16
N PHE A 81 -0.56 -10.40 4.33
CA PHE A 81 -1.29 -10.02 5.53
C PHE A 81 -2.05 -8.70 5.35
N ILE A 82 -1.37 -7.66 4.85
CA ILE A 82 -2.00 -6.35 4.58
C ILE A 82 -3.06 -6.46 3.49
N LYS A 83 -2.78 -7.20 2.40
CA LYS A 83 -3.76 -7.44 1.34
C LYS A 83 -5.01 -8.15 1.85
N ASN A 84 -4.88 -9.10 2.76
CA ASN A 84 -6.02 -9.82 3.33
C ASN A 84 -6.90 -8.91 4.19
N ILE A 85 -6.32 -8.00 4.98
CA ILE A 85 -7.09 -6.98 5.70
C ILE A 85 -7.83 -6.09 4.71
N GLY A 86 -7.13 -5.56 3.72
CA GLY A 86 -7.71 -4.70 2.69
C GLY A 86 -8.82 -5.40 1.91
N ALA A 87 -8.62 -6.65 1.50
CA ALA A 87 -9.61 -7.44 0.78
C ALA A 87 -10.86 -7.73 1.61
N LYS A 88 -10.72 -8.00 2.92
CA LYS A 88 -11.88 -8.14 3.82
C LYS A 88 -12.70 -6.85 3.85
N ILE A 89 -12.07 -5.68 3.86
CA ILE A 89 -12.77 -4.37 3.88
C ILE A 89 -13.41 -4.09 2.51
N VAL A 90 -12.67 -4.26 1.43
CA VAL A 90 -13.14 -4.05 0.04
C VAL A 90 -14.30 -4.97 -0.33
N ALA A 91 -14.47 -6.13 0.34
CA ALA A 91 -15.63 -6.99 0.11
C ALA A 91 -16.97 -6.35 0.51
N HIS A 92 -16.96 -5.23 1.26
CA HIS A 92 -18.15 -4.54 1.76
C HIS A 92 -18.35 -3.13 1.19
N ILE A 93 -17.62 -2.76 0.14
CA ILE A 93 -17.77 -1.46 -0.53
C ILE A 93 -18.59 -1.62 -1.82
N GLU A 94 -19.18 -0.51 -2.29
CA GLU A 94 -19.85 -0.47 -3.59
C GLU A 94 -18.85 -0.67 -4.76
N PRO A 95 -19.30 -1.18 -5.93
CA PRO A 95 -18.44 -1.38 -7.09
C PRO A 95 -17.61 -0.15 -7.45
N GLN A 96 -16.29 -0.33 -7.55
CA GLN A 96 -15.34 0.73 -7.87
C GLN A 96 -14.76 0.57 -9.28
N PRO A 97 -14.37 1.67 -9.94
CA PRO A 97 -13.78 1.62 -11.28
C PRO A 97 -12.34 1.08 -11.33
N PHE A 98 -11.72 0.83 -10.17
CA PHE A 98 -10.35 0.34 -10.02
C PHE A 98 -10.27 -0.80 -9.01
N ASP A 99 -9.42 -1.77 -9.32
CA ASP A 99 -9.04 -2.81 -8.36
C ASP A 99 -8.12 -2.23 -7.29
N PHE A 100 -8.42 -2.52 -6.02
CA PHE A 100 -7.58 -2.10 -4.92
C PHE A 100 -6.25 -2.84 -4.89
N SER A 101 -5.16 -2.09 -4.71
CA SER A 101 -3.85 -2.65 -4.42
C SER A 101 -3.32 -2.10 -3.10
N PHE A 102 -2.70 -2.97 -2.31
CA PHE A 102 -2.15 -2.61 -1.00
C PHE A 102 -0.63 -2.82 -1.03
N ASN A 103 0.10 -1.78 -0.70
CA ASN A 103 1.56 -1.71 -0.84
C ASN A 103 2.19 -1.29 0.49
N ILE A 104 3.24 -2.00 0.89
CA ILE A 104 4.01 -1.64 2.09
C ILE A 104 5.25 -0.84 1.64
N VAL A 105 5.47 0.32 2.26
CA VAL A 105 6.62 1.19 1.99
C VAL A 105 7.62 1.07 3.15
N ASP A 106 8.90 0.84 2.84
CA ASP A 106 10.03 0.84 3.79
C ASP A 106 10.35 2.28 4.25
N ASP A 107 9.45 2.81 5.07
CA ASP A 107 9.63 4.05 5.80
C ASP A 107 9.14 3.90 7.24
N ASN A 108 9.91 4.43 8.19
CA ASN A 108 9.63 4.36 9.63
C ASN A 108 8.68 5.49 10.08
N ASN A 109 8.39 6.46 9.22
CA ASN A 109 7.42 7.51 9.51
C ASN A 109 6.02 6.92 9.66
N PHE A 110 5.24 7.43 10.62
CA PHE A 110 3.83 7.11 10.74
C PHE A 110 3.07 7.81 9.61
N ASN A 111 2.86 7.10 8.50
CA ASN A 111 2.08 7.56 7.36
C ASN A 111 1.42 6.40 6.60
N ALA A 112 0.22 6.63 6.10
CA ALA A 112 -0.50 5.81 5.13
C ALA A 112 -1.25 6.76 4.20
N PHE A 113 -1.45 6.36 2.95
CA PHE A 113 -2.12 7.22 1.98
C PHE A 113 -2.75 6.43 0.83
N ALA A 114 -3.86 6.94 0.33
CA ALA A 114 -4.43 6.56 -0.96
C ALA A 114 -3.71 7.28 -2.11
N GLY A 115 -3.18 6.51 -3.06
CA GLY A 115 -2.69 6.99 -4.35
C GLY A 115 -3.73 6.80 -5.46
N PRO A 116 -3.51 7.42 -6.65
CA PRO A 116 -4.44 7.33 -7.78
C PRO A 116 -4.74 5.89 -8.18
N GLY A 117 -5.98 5.61 -8.61
CA GLY A 117 -6.40 4.30 -9.10
C GLY A 117 -6.39 3.20 -8.04
N ALA A 118 -6.90 3.51 -6.84
CA ALA A 118 -7.04 2.59 -5.71
C ALA A 118 -5.75 1.89 -5.25
N ASN A 119 -4.61 2.59 -5.34
CA ASN A 119 -3.34 2.10 -4.80
C ASN A 119 -3.15 2.63 -3.39
N ILE A 120 -3.32 1.80 -2.38
CA ILE A 120 -3.15 2.15 -0.96
C ILE A 120 -1.71 1.84 -0.54
N PHE A 121 -1.09 2.76 0.19
CA PHE A 121 0.27 2.67 0.69
C PHE A 121 0.29 2.78 2.20
N ILE A 122 1.03 1.87 2.83
CA ILE A 122 1.18 1.80 4.28
C ILE A 122 2.67 1.77 4.60
N ASN A 123 3.16 2.78 5.33
CA ASN A 123 4.54 2.78 5.78
C ASN A 123 4.76 1.73 6.88
N THR A 124 5.95 1.14 6.95
CA THR A 124 6.32 0.25 8.07
C THR A 124 6.21 0.95 9.43
N GLY A 125 6.34 2.27 9.50
CA GLY A 125 6.10 3.09 10.69
C GLY A 125 4.70 2.88 11.27
N VAL A 126 3.65 2.89 10.44
CA VAL A 126 2.28 2.64 10.90
C VAL A 126 2.15 1.23 11.47
N ILE A 127 2.51 0.22 10.67
CA ILE A 127 2.35 -1.20 11.03
C ILE A 127 3.11 -1.54 12.32
N THR A 128 4.27 -0.91 12.53
CA THR A 128 5.11 -1.18 13.70
C THR A 128 4.82 -0.32 14.93
N SER A 129 3.93 0.67 14.82
CA SER A 129 3.53 1.58 15.91
C SER A 129 2.13 1.29 16.44
N VAL A 130 1.22 0.77 15.62
CA VAL A 130 -0.11 0.34 16.08
C VAL A 130 -0.02 -0.92 16.93
N ASP A 131 -0.94 -1.08 17.89
CA ASP A 131 -0.88 -2.15 18.91
C ASP A 131 -1.66 -3.39 18.52
N ASN A 132 -2.65 -3.25 17.65
CA ASN A 132 -3.50 -4.36 17.24
C ASN A 132 -3.97 -4.22 15.79
N VAL A 133 -4.54 -5.30 15.27
CA VAL A 133 -5.03 -5.37 13.90
C VAL A 133 -6.19 -4.41 13.62
N ASN A 134 -7.01 -4.07 14.62
CA ASN A 134 -8.15 -3.16 14.43
C ASN A 134 -7.68 -1.72 14.19
N GLU A 135 -6.64 -1.26 14.87
CA GLU A 135 -6.02 0.04 14.60
C GLU A 135 -5.51 0.12 13.16
N LEU A 136 -4.81 -0.92 12.71
CA LEU A 136 -4.33 -1.00 11.34
C LEU A 136 -5.48 -1.06 10.32
N ALA A 137 -6.51 -1.87 10.59
CA ALA A 137 -7.68 -1.98 9.74
C ALA A 137 -8.46 -0.66 9.67
N GLY A 138 -8.57 0.09 10.78
CA GLY A 138 -9.17 1.41 10.82
C GLY A 138 -8.45 2.39 9.89
N ILE A 139 -7.12 2.46 9.97
CA ILE A 139 -6.31 3.30 9.06
C ILE A 139 -6.47 2.86 7.60
N ILE A 140 -6.39 1.55 7.31
CA ILE A 140 -6.59 1.04 5.94
C ILE A 140 -7.99 1.37 5.42
N SER A 141 -9.01 1.27 6.26
CA SER A 141 -10.40 1.57 5.90
C SER A 141 -10.60 3.06 5.60
N HIS A 142 -9.95 3.95 6.37
CA HIS A 142 -9.91 5.39 6.09
C HIS A 142 -9.32 5.68 4.70
N GLU A 143 -8.19 5.05 4.35
CA GLU A 143 -7.59 5.21 3.02
C GLU A 143 -8.46 4.62 1.90
N ILE A 144 -9.18 3.52 2.17
CA ILE A 144 -10.20 2.99 1.25
C ILE A 144 -11.31 4.03 1.07
N GLY A 145 -11.75 4.70 2.14
CA GLY A 145 -12.68 5.83 2.11
C GLY A 145 -12.25 6.89 1.10
N HIS A 146 -11.03 7.43 1.23
CA HIS A 146 -10.48 8.40 0.28
C HIS A 146 -10.49 7.90 -1.17
N SER A 147 -10.16 6.63 -1.38
CA SER A 147 -10.17 6.03 -2.71
C SER A 147 -11.58 5.90 -3.29
N THR A 148 -12.56 5.47 -2.49
CA THR A 148 -13.96 5.31 -2.93
C THR A 148 -14.61 6.65 -3.27
N CYS A 149 -14.29 7.71 -2.51
CA CYS A 149 -14.76 9.06 -2.80
C CYS A 149 -13.94 9.75 -3.90
N ARG A 150 -12.88 9.10 -4.40
CA ARG A 150 -11.95 9.65 -5.39
C ARG A 150 -11.37 11.01 -4.97
N HIS A 151 -11.11 11.21 -3.67
CA HIS A 151 -10.60 12.48 -3.13
C HIS A 151 -9.28 12.92 -3.78
N VAL A 152 -8.38 11.97 -4.07
CA VAL A 152 -7.13 12.24 -4.79
C VAL A 152 -7.41 12.81 -6.18
N SER A 153 -8.39 12.27 -6.89
CA SER A 153 -8.77 12.72 -8.24
C SER A 153 -9.45 14.07 -8.24
N GLN A 154 -10.24 14.39 -7.22
CA GLN A 154 -10.81 15.71 -7.01
C GLN A 154 -9.72 16.74 -6.69
N MET A 155 -8.78 16.39 -5.81
CA MET A 155 -7.62 17.22 -5.45
C MET A 155 -6.77 17.56 -6.68
N ILE A 156 -6.52 16.57 -7.55
CA ILE A 156 -5.79 16.76 -8.80
C ILE A 156 -6.58 17.60 -9.80
N ASP A 157 -7.90 17.39 -9.90
CA ASP A 157 -8.74 18.18 -10.80
C ASP A 157 -8.63 19.66 -10.43
N ARG A 158 -8.66 20.03 -9.14
CA ARG A 158 -8.50 21.42 -8.68
C ARG A 158 -7.19 22.07 -9.16
N SER A 159 -6.14 21.29 -9.44
CA SER A 159 -4.86 21.82 -9.93
C SER A 159 -4.86 22.24 -11.41
N LYS A 160 -5.89 21.88 -12.20
CA LYS A 160 -6.30 22.21 -13.62
C LYS A 160 -5.27 22.50 -14.73
N LYS A 161 -3.96 22.68 -14.47
CA LYS A 161 -2.96 23.20 -15.41
C LYS A 161 -1.65 22.40 -15.48
N VAL A 162 -1.56 21.25 -14.78
CA VAL A 162 -0.30 20.48 -14.69
C VAL A 162 -0.38 19.18 -15.48
N GLN A 163 0.68 18.86 -16.24
CA GLN A 163 0.75 17.63 -17.01
C GLN A 163 0.78 16.40 -16.07
N ILE A 164 0.00 15.35 -16.40
CA ILE A 164 -0.11 14.09 -15.62
C ILE A 164 1.26 13.46 -15.27
N GLY A 165 2.29 13.65 -16.13
CA GLY A 165 3.64 13.17 -15.85
C GLY A 165 4.30 13.88 -14.67
N THR A 166 4.18 15.21 -14.63
CA THR A 166 4.68 16.06 -13.54
C THR A 166 3.95 15.75 -12.24
N ILE A 167 2.62 15.65 -12.27
CA ILE A 167 1.81 15.30 -11.09
C ILE A 167 2.23 13.94 -10.52
N ALA A 168 2.42 12.92 -11.36
CA ALA A 168 2.88 11.61 -10.92
C ALA A 168 4.24 11.65 -10.21
N GLY A 169 5.18 12.44 -10.74
CA GLY A 169 6.51 12.60 -10.15
C GLY A 169 6.48 13.32 -8.80
N VAL A 170 5.75 14.44 -8.72
CA VAL A 170 5.59 15.22 -7.48
C VAL A 170 4.91 14.38 -6.40
N LEU A 171 3.79 13.72 -6.71
CA LEU A 171 3.09 12.83 -5.77
C LEU A 171 4.02 11.75 -5.23
N ALA A 172 4.78 11.08 -6.11
CA ALA A 172 5.71 10.04 -5.69
C ALA A 172 6.87 10.59 -4.84
N GLY A 173 7.32 11.82 -5.09
CA GLY A 173 8.36 12.48 -4.30
C GLY A 173 7.89 12.90 -2.91
N VAL A 174 6.74 13.56 -2.81
CA VAL A 174 6.20 14.04 -1.53
C VAL A 174 5.79 12.87 -0.64
N LEU A 175 5.06 11.89 -1.18
CA LEU A 175 4.49 10.80 -0.39
C LEU A 175 5.52 9.78 0.12
N LEU A 176 6.65 9.62 -0.58
CA LEU A 176 7.76 8.75 -0.13
C LEU A 176 8.85 9.47 0.66
N GLY A 177 8.80 10.81 0.70
CA GLY A 177 9.82 11.65 1.33
C GLY A 177 11.20 11.58 0.65
N SER A 178 12.11 12.46 1.08
CA SER A 178 13.45 12.66 0.48
C SER A 178 14.39 11.43 0.55
N LYS A 179 13.98 10.30 1.13
CA LYS A 179 14.77 9.05 1.18
C LYS A 179 15.00 8.41 -0.20
N GLY A 180 14.20 8.78 -1.21
CA GLY A 180 14.36 8.33 -2.59
C GLY A 180 15.61 8.85 -3.32
N ASN A 181 16.33 9.84 -2.78
CA ASN A 181 17.46 10.50 -3.46
C ASN A 181 18.79 9.74 -3.41
N LYS A 182 18.83 8.48 -2.96
CA LYS A 182 20.08 7.69 -2.90
C LYS A 182 20.61 7.19 -4.27
N GLY A 183 20.20 7.79 -5.39
CA GLY A 183 20.65 7.33 -6.71
C GLY A 183 20.34 8.20 -7.91
N SER A 184 19.91 9.46 -7.73
CA SER A 184 19.80 10.40 -8.87
C SER A 184 21.10 11.19 -8.99
N GLU A 185 21.96 10.80 -9.94
CA GLU A 185 23.18 11.54 -10.30
C GLU A 185 22.89 12.98 -10.80
N ASN A 186 21.63 13.29 -11.12
CA ASN A 186 21.18 14.64 -11.47
C ASN A 186 20.64 15.39 -10.24
N ILE A 187 21.56 15.95 -9.46
CA ILE A 187 21.28 16.82 -8.30
C ILE A 187 20.30 17.95 -8.68
N ALA A 188 20.43 18.54 -9.88
CA ALA A 188 19.56 19.63 -10.36
C ALA A 188 18.08 19.24 -10.51
N GLN A 189 17.77 18.03 -11.00
CA GLN A 189 16.38 17.55 -11.10
C GLN A 189 15.81 17.19 -9.72
N GLY A 190 16.63 16.60 -8.84
CA GLY A 190 16.24 16.32 -7.45
C GLY A 190 15.95 17.61 -6.66
N MET A 191 16.71 18.67 -6.93
CA MET A 191 16.56 19.97 -6.29
C MET A 191 15.29 20.69 -6.77
N ILE A 192 15.00 20.74 -8.08
CA ILE A 192 13.76 21.35 -8.60
C ILE A 192 12.50 20.63 -8.08
N ILE A 193 12.51 19.29 -8.04
CA ILE A 193 11.40 18.51 -7.47
C ILE A 193 11.25 18.78 -5.97
N SER A 194 12.35 18.96 -5.23
CA SER A 194 12.33 19.28 -3.81
C SER A 194 11.81 20.69 -3.50
N SER A 195 12.21 21.70 -4.29
CA SER A 195 11.76 23.09 -4.14
C SER A 195 10.27 23.23 -4.44
N MET A 196 9.77 22.52 -5.46
CA MET A 196 8.34 22.48 -5.77
C MET A 196 7.55 21.66 -4.73
N ALA A 197 8.12 20.58 -4.19
CA ALA A 197 7.48 19.73 -3.18
C ALA A 197 7.23 20.45 -1.83
N ALA A 198 8.17 21.30 -1.40
CA ALA A 198 8.02 22.06 -0.16
C ALA A 198 6.81 23.04 -0.21
N GLY A 199 6.62 23.73 -1.34
CA GLY A 199 5.47 24.63 -1.55
C GLY A 199 4.16 23.92 -1.93
N GLN A 200 4.21 22.65 -2.35
CA GLN A 200 3.04 21.89 -2.77
C GLN A 200 2.55 20.84 -1.76
N THR A 201 3.16 20.75 -0.57
CA THR A 201 2.66 19.82 0.47
C THR A 201 1.23 20.18 0.89
N THR A 202 0.88 21.47 0.93
CA THR A 202 -0.49 21.98 1.17
C THR A 202 -1.47 21.59 0.07
N MET A 203 -1.00 21.38 -1.16
CA MET A 203 -1.84 20.90 -2.28
C MET A 203 -2.26 19.44 -2.08
N LEU A 204 -1.52 18.68 -1.26
CA LEU A 204 -1.74 17.26 -1.01
C LEU A 204 -2.50 16.98 0.29
N SER A 205 -2.84 18.02 1.06
CA SER A 205 -3.66 17.90 2.25
C SER A 205 -5.14 17.79 1.87
N PHE A 206 -5.86 16.86 2.48
CA PHE A 206 -7.30 16.74 2.29
C PHE A 206 -8.05 17.86 3.02
N SER A 207 -9.21 18.28 2.48
CA SER A 207 -10.08 19.22 3.17
C SER A 207 -10.80 18.55 4.33
N ARG A 208 -11.39 19.35 5.22
CA ARG A 208 -12.19 18.85 6.35
C ARG A 208 -13.31 17.93 5.89
N GLU A 209 -14.03 18.30 4.83
CA GLU A 209 -15.15 17.53 4.28
C GLU A 209 -14.68 16.18 3.73
N ASN A 210 -13.50 16.15 3.09
CA ASN A 210 -12.90 14.90 2.60
C ASN A 210 -12.55 13.95 3.77
N GLU A 211 -12.02 14.49 4.87
CA GLU A 211 -11.69 13.70 6.06
C GLU A 211 -12.94 13.18 6.75
N GLU A 212 -13.97 14.02 6.91
CA GLU A 212 -15.27 13.62 7.49
C GLU A 212 -15.95 12.52 6.64
N GLU A 213 -15.96 12.66 5.30
CA GLU A 213 -16.53 11.63 4.42
C GLU A 213 -15.72 10.32 4.46
N ALA A 214 -14.38 10.41 4.50
CA ALA A 214 -13.51 9.25 4.60
C ALA A 214 -13.66 8.53 5.95
N ASP A 215 -13.79 9.25 7.06
CA ASP A 215 -14.08 8.68 8.38
C ASP A 215 -15.45 8.00 8.38
N GLN A 216 -16.50 8.65 7.87
CA GLN A 216 -17.85 8.10 7.84
C GLN A 216 -17.93 6.78 7.07
N LYS A 217 -17.40 6.75 5.84
CA LYS A 217 -17.37 5.53 5.02
C LYS A 217 -16.42 4.51 5.60
N GLY A 218 -15.24 4.93 6.05
CA GLY A 218 -14.23 4.07 6.65
C GLY A 218 -14.74 3.32 7.89
N LEU A 219 -15.46 3.99 8.78
CA LEU A 219 -16.11 3.39 9.96
C LEU A 219 -17.17 2.37 9.55
N SER A 220 -17.95 2.68 8.52
CA SER A 220 -18.98 1.77 8.00
C SER A 220 -18.34 0.50 7.39
N TYR A 221 -17.31 0.65 6.55
CA TYR A 221 -16.64 -0.47 5.90
C TYR A 221 -15.88 -1.37 6.90
N VAL A 222 -15.17 -0.79 7.86
CA VAL A 222 -14.38 -1.57 8.85
C VAL A 222 -15.30 -2.37 9.77
N THR A 223 -16.47 -1.79 10.12
CA THR A 223 -17.50 -2.46 10.92
C THR A 223 -18.13 -3.61 10.15
N ALA A 224 -18.49 -3.40 8.86
CA ALA A 224 -19.02 -4.44 8.00
C ALA A 224 -18.03 -5.61 7.83
N ALA A 225 -16.73 -5.30 7.73
CA ALA A 225 -15.65 -6.27 7.67
C ALA A 225 -15.34 -6.97 9.02
N SER A 226 -16.18 -6.76 10.04
CA SER A 226 -16.04 -7.33 11.40
C SER A 226 -14.74 -6.96 12.13
N PHE A 227 -14.13 -5.83 11.77
CA PHE A 227 -13.09 -5.19 12.55
C PHE A 227 -13.71 -4.16 13.49
N SER A 228 -13.06 -3.90 14.63
CA SER A 228 -13.58 -2.92 15.59
C SER A 228 -13.38 -1.49 15.08
N PRO A 229 -14.44 -0.68 14.90
CA PRO A 229 -14.32 0.73 14.49
C PRO A 229 -13.58 1.59 15.53
N LYS A 230 -13.54 1.15 16.79
CA LYS A 230 -12.72 1.77 17.85
C LYS A 230 -11.22 1.79 17.50
N GLY A 231 -10.77 0.90 16.61
CA GLY A 231 -9.40 0.86 16.12
C GLY A 231 -8.93 2.20 15.54
N LEU A 232 -9.74 2.83 14.67
CA LEU A 232 -9.39 4.13 14.09
C LEU A 232 -9.26 5.21 15.16
N LEU A 233 -10.23 5.29 16.08
CA LEU A 233 -10.19 6.22 17.21
C LEU A 233 -8.90 6.06 18.04
N THR A 234 -8.55 4.82 18.41
CA THR A 234 -7.35 4.55 19.20
C THR A 234 -6.06 4.89 18.45
N ALA A 235 -6.02 4.70 17.13
CA ALA A 235 -4.88 5.10 16.31
C ALA A 235 -4.73 6.63 16.28
N LEU A 236 -5.81 7.37 16.06
CA LEU A 236 -5.80 8.85 16.04
C LEU A 236 -5.41 9.43 17.42
N LYS A 237 -5.92 8.86 18.52
CA LYS A 237 -5.53 9.26 19.88
C LYS A 237 -4.04 9.05 20.15
N LYS A 238 -3.44 7.98 19.62
CA LYS A 238 -1.98 7.78 19.71
C LYS A 238 -1.20 8.82 18.93
N MET A 239 -1.65 9.17 17.71
CA MET A 239 -1.03 10.25 16.94
C MET A 239 -1.07 11.56 17.72
N ARG A 240 -2.23 11.90 18.30
CA ARG A 240 -2.38 13.07 19.18
C ARG A 240 -1.42 13.05 20.37
N SER A 241 -1.20 11.88 20.97
CA SER A 241 -0.25 11.76 22.08
C SER A 241 1.21 11.98 21.65
N ILE A 242 1.58 11.58 20.44
CA ILE A 242 2.93 11.79 19.89
C ILE A 242 3.17 13.27 19.58
N ASP A 243 2.17 13.97 19.03
CA ASP A 243 2.25 15.43 18.78
C ASP A 243 2.49 16.24 20.06
N TRP A 244 1.86 15.81 21.17
CA TRP A 244 1.95 16.51 22.46
C TRP A 244 3.35 16.48 23.09
N TYR A 245 4.16 15.46 22.80
CA TYR A 245 5.52 15.34 23.35
C TYR A 245 6.59 16.18 22.62
N GLY A 246 6.17 17.13 21.77
CA GLY A 246 7.04 18.22 21.31
C GLY A 246 8.22 17.79 20.43
N THR A 247 8.14 16.66 19.74
CA THR A 247 9.11 16.39 18.68
C THR A 247 8.82 17.35 17.52
N ASP A 248 9.80 18.12 17.04
CA ASP A 248 9.69 19.01 15.86
C ASP A 248 9.23 18.31 14.55
N ASN A 249 8.94 17.01 14.62
CA ASN A 249 8.49 16.17 13.53
C ASN A 249 7.02 15.80 13.70
N VAL A 250 6.11 16.70 13.28
CA VAL A 250 4.70 16.38 13.05
C VAL A 250 4.62 15.10 12.18
N PRO A 251 3.90 14.04 12.61
CA PRO A 251 3.72 12.81 11.85
C PRO A 251 3.30 13.08 10.41
N GLY A 252 3.88 12.35 9.46
CA GLY A 252 3.57 12.51 8.03
C GLY A 252 2.08 12.36 7.73
N TYR A 253 1.40 11.45 8.44
CA TYR A 253 -0.04 11.25 8.34
C TYR A 253 -0.83 12.55 8.59
N LEU A 254 -0.47 13.36 9.59
CA LEU A 254 -1.21 14.58 9.93
C LEU A 254 -0.95 15.74 8.96
N LYS A 255 0.11 15.65 8.15
CA LYS A 255 0.37 16.62 7.07
C LYS A 255 -0.60 16.41 5.90
N THR A 256 -0.99 15.16 5.64
CA THR A 256 -1.96 14.82 4.59
C THR A 256 -3.40 14.74 5.11
N HIS A 257 -3.58 14.39 6.38
CA HIS A 257 -4.87 14.23 7.07
C HIS A 257 -5.02 15.22 8.25
N PRO A 258 -5.45 16.45 7.99
CA PRO A 258 -5.63 17.47 9.03
C PRO A 258 -6.86 17.22 9.93
N HIS A 259 -7.17 18.17 10.82
CA HIS A 259 -8.39 18.18 11.66
C HIS A 259 -8.51 17.05 12.69
N LEU A 260 -7.38 16.56 13.22
CA LEU A 260 -7.32 15.44 14.16
C LEU A 260 -8.30 15.55 15.35
N LYS A 261 -8.44 16.74 15.96
CA LYS A 261 -9.33 16.95 17.11
C LYS A 261 -10.79 16.73 16.75
N ASP A 262 -11.24 17.32 15.65
CA ASP A 262 -12.64 17.25 15.19
C ASP A 262 -12.99 15.83 14.77
N ARG A 263 -12.06 15.15 14.07
CA ARG A 263 -12.19 13.73 13.71
C ARG A 263 -12.35 12.83 14.95
N ILE A 264 -11.54 13.03 15.99
CA ILE A 264 -11.66 12.26 17.25
C ILE A 264 -13.07 12.44 17.85
N ILE A 265 -13.57 13.68 17.91
CA ILE A 265 -14.90 13.97 18.45
C ILE A 265 -15.98 13.29 17.60
N TYR A 266 -15.91 13.43 16.28
CA TYR A 266 -16.85 12.79 15.35
C TYR A 266 -16.92 11.27 15.56
N ILE A 267 -15.76 10.61 15.62
CA ILE A 267 -15.70 9.14 15.76
C ILE A 267 -16.20 8.72 17.15
N GLU A 268 -15.95 9.47 18.21
CA GLU A 268 -16.49 9.20 19.54
C GLU A 268 -18.02 9.24 19.54
N THR A 269 -18.62 10.28 18.94
CA THR A 269 -20.08 10.40 18.79
C THR A 269 -20.64 9.25 17.95
N TRP A 270 -20.03 8.97 16.78
CA TRP A 270 -20.46 7.87 15.92
C TRP A 270 -20.44 6.51 16.65
N LEU A 271 -19.39 6.26 17.44
CA LEU A 271 -19.28 5.03 18.23
C LEU A 271 -20.35 4.96 19.32
N ALA A 272 -20.65 6.05 20.01
CA ALA A 272 -21.71 6.09 21.02
C ALA A 272 -23.07 5.74 20.40
N ASP A 273 -23.40 6.37 19.27
CA ASP A 273 -24.68 6.17 18.57
C ASP A 273 -24.85 4.74 18.06
N ASN A 274 -23.78 4.15 17.51
CA ASN A 274 -23.83 2.79 16.95
C ASN A 274 -23.70 1.70 18.02
N TYR A 275 -23.04 1.98 19.15
CA TYR A 275 -22.97 1.07 20.29
C TYR A 275 -24.35 0.87 20.92
N MET A 276 -25.14 1.95 21.06
CA MET A 276 -26.52 1.87 21.56
C MET A 276 -27.43 1.03 20.67
N LYS A 277 -27.24 1.08 19.33
CA LYS A 277 -28.01 0.28 18.37
C LYS A 277 -27.63 -1.21 18.40
N SER A 278 -26.37 -1.53 18.69
CA SER A 278 -25.87 -2.92 18.71
C SER A 278 -26.28 -3.69 19.97
N ASN A 279 -26.39 -3.04 21.14
CA ASN A 279 -26.71 -3.72 22.40
C ASN A 279 -28.18 -4.18 22.52
N SER A 280 -29.07 -3.72 21.63
CA SER A 280 -30.43 -4.27 21.53
C SER A 280 -30.49 -5.63 20.81
N SER A 281 -29.38 -6.12 20.24
CA SER A 281 -29.31 -7.42 19.55
C SER A 281 -28.15 -8.28 20.10
N ASN A 282 -28.29 -8.74 21.34
CA ASN A 282 -27.29 -9.59 22.00
C ASN A 282 -27.25 -11.01 21.39
N ASN A 283 -26.30 -11.25 20.48
CA ASN A 283 -25.75 -12.57 20.20
C ASN A 283 -24.30 -12.45 19.71
N ILE A 284 -23.34 -12.41 20.63
CA ILE A 284 -21.91 -12.40 20.30
C ILE A 284 -21.47 -13.82 19.96
N ASN A 285 -21.26 -14.09 18.67
CA ASN A 285 -20.86 -15.40 18.16
C ASN A 285 -19.41 -15.76 18.59
N PRO A 286 -19.18 -16.88 19.29
CA PRO A 286 -17.85 -17.32 19.74
C PRO A 286 -16.83 -17.51 18.58
N MET A 287 -17.30 -17.76 17.35
CA MET A 287 -16.47 -17.84 16.16
C MET A 287 -15.78 -16.50 15.81
N LYS A 288 -16.46 -15.36 16.03
CA LYS A 288 -15.89 -14.02 15.80
C LYS A 288 -14.75 -13.70 16.77
N ILE A 289 -14.86 -14.16 18.03
CA ILE A 289 -13.82 -13.98 19.07
C ILE A 289 -12.54 -14.72 18.69
N ASN A 290 -12.66 -15.96 18.19
CA ASN A 290 -11.50 -16.76 17.81
C ASN A 290 -10.76 -16.17 16.58
N LEU A 291 -11.50 -15.65 15.59
CA LEU A 291 -10.90 -14.95 14.45
C LEU A 291 -10.11 -13.70 14.87
N ALA A 292 -10.64 -12.88 15.78
CA ALA A 292 -9.94 -11.69 16.28
C ALA A 292 -8.63 -12.05 17.01
N LYS A 293 -8.62 -13.15 17.77
CA LYS A 293 -7.42 -13.65 18.45
C LYS A 293 -6.36 -14.15 17.46
N ILE A 294 -6.78 -14.88 16.43
CA ILE A 294 -5.89 -15.37 15.36
C ILE A 294 -5.28 -14.20 14.59
N ASP A 295 -6.10 -13.21 14.22
CA ASP A 295 -5.64 -12.02 13.49
C ASP A 295 -4.65 -11.18 14.33
N SER A 296 -4.82 -11.13 15.66
CA SER A 296 -3.87 -10.48 16.58
C SER A 296 -2.52 -11.20 16.64
N ILE A 297 -2.49 -12.53 16.73
CA ILE A 297 -1.23 -13.30 16.74
C ILE A 297 -0.49 -13.12 15.41
N LYS A 298 -1.20 -13.25 14.28
CA LYS A 298 -0.62 -13.05 12.94
C LYS A 298 -0.09 -11.63 12.77
N PHE A 299 -0.84 -10.63 13.23
CA PHE A 299 -0.43 -9.23 13.20
C PHE A 299 0.90 -9.00 13.94
N ASN A 300 1.01 -9.50 15.16
CA ASN A 300 2.24 -9.34 15.95
C ASN A 300 3.45 -9.97 15.26
N MET A 301 3.29 -11.17 14.68
CA MET A 301 4.38 -11.81 13.92
C MET A 301 4.81 -10.99 12.71
N VAL A 302 3.87 -10.39 11.97
CA VAL A 302 4.18 -9.49 10.83
C VAL A 302 4.88 -8.22 11.32
N LYS A 303 4.41 -7.62 12.42
CA LYS A 303 5.03 -6.46 13.05
C LYS A 303 6.50 -6.74 13.42
N TYR A 304 6.77 -7.87 14.09
CA TYR A 304 8.14 -8.26 14.43
C TYR A 304 8.98 -8.64 13.20
N ARG A 305 8.38 -9.28 12.19
CA ARG A 305 9.05 -9.57 10.92
C ARG A 305 9.54 -8.31 10.22
N LEU A 306 8.67 -7.30 10.10
CA LEU A 306 9.01 -6.03 9.48
C LEU A 306 10.12 -5.32 10.26
N GLN A 307 10.04 -5.31 11.60
CA GLN A 307 11.10 -4.77 12.45
C GLN A 307 12.43 -5.52 12.26
N GLY A 308 12.41 -6.85 12.21
CA GLY A 308 13.61 -7.68 12.06
C GLY A 308 14.26 -7.56 10.68
N LEU A 309 13.45 -7.48 9.61
CA LEU A 309 13.94 -7.43 8.23
C LEU A 309 14.35 -6.03 7.75
N TYR A 310 13.62 -4.98 8.16
CA TYR A 310 13.74 -3.66 7.52
C TYR A 310 14.31 -2.58 8.44
N LYS A 311 14.16 -2.66 9.77
CA LYS A 311 14.84 -1.70 10.65
C LYS A 311 16.37 -1.86 10.59
N LYS A 312 17.08 -0.79 10.97
CA LYS A 312 18.55 -0.83 11.14
C LYS A 312 18.92 -1.96 12.11
N LYS A 313 19.90 -2.77 11.74
CA LYS A 313 20.23 -4.03 12.42
C LYS A 313 20.47 -3.81 13.93
N ASP A 314 21.31 -2.85 14.30
CA ASP A 314 21.64 -2.61 15.72
C ASP A 314 20.47 -2.05 16.53
N THR A 315 19.69 -1.13 15.95
CA THR A 315 18.47 -0.61 16.59
C THR A 315 17.44 -1.72 16.82
N ALA A 316 17.24 -2.59 15.83
CA ALA A 316 16.32 -3.72 15.94
C ALA A 316 16.81 -4.73 17.00
N GLN A 317 18.10 -5.09 16.99
CA GLN A 317 18.69 -5.99 17.96
C GLN A 317 18.53 -5.46 19.39
N LYS A 318 18.86 -4.19 19.65
CA LYS A 318 18.68 -3.56 20.97
C LYS A 318 17.23 -3.64 21.42
N LYS A 319 16.29 -3.27 20.54
CA LYS A 319 14.85 -3.33 20.83
C LYS A 319 14.39 -4.74 21.18
N PHE A 320 14.80 -5.75 20.42
CA PHE A 320 14.42 -7.13 20.72
C PHE A 320 15.07 -7.65 22.00
N ALA A 321 16.31 -7.26 22.29
CA ALA A 321 16.97 -7.60 23.55
C ALA A 321 16.21 -7.00 24.75
N GLU A 322 15.76 -5.74 24.67
CA GLU A 322 14.94 -5.13 25.73
C GLU A 322 13.59 -5.83 25.90
N LEU A 323 12.93 -6.22 24.79
CA LEU A 323 11.68 -6.98 24.85
C LEU A 323 11.88 -8.34 25.53
N LEU A 324 12.96 -9.04 25.20
CA LEU A 324 13.29 -10.34 25.79
C LEU A 324 13.75 -10.24 27.25
N LYS A 325 14.37 -9.12 27.65
CA LYS A 325 14.65 -8.84 29.06
C LYS A 325 13.37 -8.70 29.88
N LYS A 326 12.35 -8.03 29.33
CA LYS A 326 11.06 -7.82 30.00
C LYS A 326 10.17 -9.06 29.95
N ASN A 327 10.21 -9.79 28.85
CA ASN A 327 9.43 -11.01 28.64
C ASN A 327 10.28 -12.02 27.84
N PRO A 328 11.02 -12.90 28.53
CA PRO A 328 11.85 -13.91 27.89
C PRO A 328 11.05 -14.85 26.97
N ASP A 329 9.81 -15.16 27.34
CA ASP A 329 8.95 -16.09 26.60
C ASP A 329 8.14 -15.42 25.48
N ASN A 330 8.65 -14.33 24.91
CA ASN A 330 7.99 -13.67 23.78
C ASN A 330 8.42 -14.32 22.44
N PRO A 331 7.56 -15.14 21.79
CA PRO A 331 7.92 -15.83 20.55
C PRO A 331 8.21 -14.86 19.41
N GLY A 332 7.49 -13.73 19.37
CA GLY A 332 7.64 -12.72 18.33
C GLY A 332 8.95 -11.95 18.47
N ALA A 333 9.40 -11.68 19.70
CA ALA A 333 10.68 -11.05 19.96
C ALA A 333 11.85 -11.98 19.61
N HIS A 334 11.76 -13.26 19.98
CA HIS A 334 12.71 -14.29 19.54
C HIS A 334 12.79 -14.40 18.01
N TYR A 335 11.64 -14.49 17.35
CA TYR A 335 11.55 -14.53 15.89
C TYR A 335 12.16 -13.28 15.23
N GLY A 336 11.81 -12.10 15.71
CA GLY A 336 12.37 -10.83 15.22
C GLY A 336 13.89 -10.73 15.44
N MET A 337 14.39 -11.15 16.61
CA MET A 337 15.82 -11.22 16.92
C MET A 337 16.56 -12.13 15.94
N ALA A 338 16.03 -13.31 15.67
CA ALA A 338 16.63 -14.25 14.73
C ALA A 338 16.78 -13.66 13.32
N LEU A 339 15.77 -12.94 12.82
CA LEU A 339 15.83 -12.28 11.51
C LEU A 339 16.92 -11.19 11.47
N VAL A 340 17.16 -10.49 12.58
CA VAL A 340 18.25 -9.52 12.69
C VAL A 340 19.61 -10.22 12.69
N LEU A 341 19.75 -11.29 13.46
CA LEU A 341 20.97 -12.10 13.55
C LEU A 341 21.31 -12.77 12.22
N GLU A 342 20.30 -13.25 11.48
CA GLU A 342 20.46 -13.75 10.11
C GLU A 342 21.06 -12.66 9.20
N ARG A 343 20.51 -11.44 9.26
CA ARG A 343 21.04 -10.30 8.49
C ARG A 343 22.46 -9.91 8.90
N LYS A 344 22.90 -10.27 10.11
CA LYS A 344 24.29 -10.14 10.59
C LYS A 344 25.14 -11.37 10.30
N SER A 345 24.61 -12.37 9.60
CA SER A 345 25.26 -13.65 9.31
C SER A 345 25.64 -14.45 10.58
N MET A 346 25.00 -14.16 11.71
CA MET A 346 25.18 -14.86 12.99
C MET A 346 24.25 -16.08 13.04
N PHE A 347 24.41 -17.02 12.12
CA PHE A 347 23.45 -18.09 11.85
C PHE A 347 23.20 -19.03 13.04
N LYS A 348 24.23 -19.35 13.84
CA LYS A 348 24.07 -20.18 15.05
C LYS A 348 23.17 -19.52 16.10
N GLN A 349 23.37 -18.23 16.34
CA GLN A 349 22.56 -17.46 17.30
C GLN A 349 21.15 -17.23 16.75
N ALA A 350 21.02 -16.99 15.44
CA ALA A 350 19.72 -16.91 14.78
C ALA A 350 18.92 -18.22 14.97
N LEU A 351 19.58 -19.37 14.77
CA LEU A 351 18.96 -20.68 15.00
C LEU A 351 18.48 -20.84 16.44
N PHE A 352 19.33 -20.51 17.43
CA PHE A 352 18.95 -20.55 18.85
C PHE A 352 17.66 -19.77 19.11
N HIS A 353 17.55 -18.52 18.65
CA HIS A 353 16.34 -17.73 18.87
C HIS A 353 15.13 -18.30 18.10
N LEU A 354 15.29 -18.88 16.92
CA LEU A 354 14.17 -19.54 16.22
C LEU A 354 13.71 -20.81 16.94
N GLU A 355 14.63 -21.56 17.54
CA GLU A 355 14.32 -22.73 18.36
C GLU A 355 13.51 -22.33 19.60
N GLN A 356 13.87 -21.23 20.25
CA GLN A 356 13.02 -20.67 21.33
C GLN A 356 11.63 -20.26 20.81
N ALA A 357 11.57 -19.59 19.65
CA ALA A 357 10.30 -19.14 19.08
C ALA A 357 9.36 -20.31 18.69
N ILE A 358 9.90 -21.40 18.14
CA ILE A 358 9.09 -22.57 17.74
C ILE A 358 8.62 -23.39 18.94
N LEU A 359 9.38 -23.43 20.04
CA LEU A 359 8.94 -24.06 21.30
C LEU A 359 7.70 -23.34 21.85
N LEU A 360 7.71 -22.01 21.83
CA LEU A 360 6.61 -21.16 22.29
C LEU A 360 5.41 -21.14 21.33
N LYS A 361 5.64 -21.39 20.03
CA LYS A 361 4.60 -21.50 18.99
C LYS A 361 4.85 -22.72 18.10
N PRO A 362 4.52 -23.93 18.58
CA PRO A 362 4.73 -25.16 17.83
C PRO A 362 4.06 -25.11 16.45
N PHE A 363 4.72 -25.72 15.47
CA PHE A 363 4.23 -25.86 14.08
C PHE A 363 3.97 -24.54 13.33
N ASN A 364 4.43 -23.39 13.83
CA ASN A 364 4.30 -22.14 13.08
C ASN A 364 5.09 -22.22 11.74
N PRO A 365 4.41 -22.15 10.58
CA PRO A 365 5.05 -22.38 9.28
C PRO A 365 6.08 -21.32 8.93
N PHE A 366 5.89 -20.07 9.40
CA PHE A 366 6.83 -18.98 9.12
C PHE A 366 8.12 -19.17 9.92
N ILE A 367 8.04 -19.60 11.17
CA ILE A 367 9.24 -19.92 11.98
C ILE A 367 9.98 -21.13 11.39
N LEU A 368 9.27 -22.20 11.04
CA LEU A 368 9.87 -23.39 10.41
C LEU A 368 10.54 -23.08 9.07
N PHE A 369 9.94 -22.17 8.29
CA PHE A 369 10.52 -21.69 7.04
C PHE A 369 11.85 -20.96 7.29
N GLU A 370 11.91 -20.06 8.28
CA GLU A 370 13.16 -19.39 8.67
C GLU A 370 14.21 -20.37 9.21
N ILE A 371 13.82 -21.36 10.04
CA ILE A 371 14.73 -22.42 10.52
C ILE A 371 15.36 -23.17 9.34
N SER A 372 14.56 -23.50 8.33
CA SER A 372 15.04 -24.18 7.12
C SER A 372 16.10 -23.36 6.38
N LYS A 373 15.88 -22.05 6.23
CA LYS A 373 16.87 -21.15 5.61
C LYS A 373 18.19 -21.15 6.38
N ILE A 374 18.13 -21.03 7.71
CA ILE A 374 19.30 -21.02 8.57
C ILE A 374 20.05 -22.37 8.49
N HIS A 375 19.32 -23.49 8.46
CA HIS A 375 19.93 -24.81 8.28
C HIS A 375 20.66 -24.96 6.95
N ILE A 376 20.15 -24.41 5.84
CA ILE A 376 20.88 -24.38 4.56
C ILE A 376 22.20 -23.62 4.73
N HIS A 377 22.19 -22.45 5.39
CA HIS A 377 23.40 -21.67 5.64
C HIS A 377 24.43 -22.37 6.54
N LEU A 378 23.97 -23.23 7.45
CA LEU A 378 24.84 -24.02 8.33
C LEU A 378 25.31 -25.34 7.71
N GLY A 379 24.94 -25.64 6.46
CA GLY A 379 25.27 -26.91 5.79
C GLY A 379 24.37 -28.10 6.18
N ASN A 380 23.38 -27.87 7.05
CA ASN A 380 22.40 -28.88 7.48
C ASN A 380 21.27 -29.06 6.45
N THR A 381 21.65 -29.16 5.17
CA THR A 381 20.73 -29.05 4.02
C THR A 381 19.71 -30.17 3.96
N LYS A 382 20.08 -31.41 4.34
CA LYS A 382 19.12 -32.54 4.41
C LYS A 382 17.98 -32.26 5.41
N LYS A 383 18.33 -31.74 6.59
CA LYS A 383 17.35 -31.35 7.62
C LYS A 383 16.45 -30.22 7.11
N ALA A 384 17.03 -29.21 6.47
CA ALA A 384 16.27 -28.11 5.88
C ALA A 384 15.27 -28.59 4.81
N LEU A 385 15.68 -29.49 3.92
CA LEU A 385 14.81 -30.01 2.87
C LEU A 385 13.60 -30.77 3.45
N ASN A 386 13.82 -31.62 4.46
CA ASN A 386 12.74 -32.35 5.14
C ASN A 386 11.74 -31.39 5.80
N ILE A 387 12.21 -30.31 6.45
CA ILE A 387 11.31 -29.30 7.04
C ILE A 387 10.51 -28.61 5.93
N LEU A 388 11.16 -28.17 4.84
CA LEU A 388 10.49 -27.50 3.71
C LEU A 388 9.44 -28.39 3.04
N GLU A 389 9.67 -29.71 2.97
CA GLU A 389 8.70 -30.68 2.44
C GLU A 389 7.39 -30.72 3.23
N LYS A 390 7.46 -30.50 4.54
CA LYS A 390 6.28 -30.42 5.40
C LYS A 390 5.50 -29.10 5.26
N LEU A 391 6.05 -28.10 4.55
CA LEU A 391 5.45 -26.77 4.39
C LEU A 391 4.74 -26.55 3.04
N ASP A 392 4.54 -27.59 2.22
CA ASP A 392 4.00 -27.42 0.85
C ASP A 392 2.62 -26.75 0.76
N ASN A 393 1.83 -26.83 1.83
CA ASN A 393 0.45 -26.32 1.87
C ASN A 393 0.34 -24.92 2.47
N ILE A 394 1.36 -24.07 2.35
CA ILE A 394 1.33 -22.68 2.82
C ILE A 394 1.28 -21.72 1.62
N PRO A 395 0.09 -21.32 1.14
CA PRO A 395 -0.07 -20.53 -0.07
C PRO A 395 0.74 -19.23 -0.06
N GLU A 396 0.79 -18.55 1.10
CA GLU A 396 1.40 -17.24 1.25
C GLU A 396 2.89 -17.22 0.93
N ILE A 397 3.60 -18.34 1.16
CA ILE A 397 5.04 -18.48 0.95
C ILE A 397 5.42 -19.64 0.03
N SER A 398 4.46 -20.19 -0.71
CA SER A 398 4.64 -21.38 -1.57
C SER A 398 5.78 -21.23 -2.59
N LEU A 399 5.93 -20.06 -3.21
CA LEU A 399 7.03 -19.78 -4.15
C LEU A 399 8.38 -19.70 -3.44
N GLN A 400 8.42 -19.14 -2.23
CA GLN A 400 9.63 -19.01 -1.42
C GLN A 400 10.07 -20.39 -0.92
N ILE A 401 9.14 -21.22 -0.46
CA ILE A 401 9.40 -22.62 -0.08
C ILE A 401 9.96 -23.38 -1.29
N SER A 402 9.30 -23.27 -2.44
CA SER A 402 9.78 -23.90 -3.68
C SER A 402 11.20 -23.46 -4.04
N TYR A 403 11.51 -22.18 -3.87
CA TYR A 403 12.85 -21.62 -4.11
C TYR A 403 13.91 -22.19 -3.16
N TYR A 404 13.63 -22.24 -1.87
CA TYR A 404 14.58 -22.81 -0.89
C TYR A 404 14.69 -24.33 -1.02
N LYS A 405 13.65 -25.04 -1.46
CA LYS A 405 13.77 -26.46 -1.85
C LYS A 405 14.70 -26.65 -3.04
N ALA A 406 14.57 -25.81 -4.07
CA ALA A 406 15.46 -25.84 -5.23
C ALA A 406 16.92 -25.53 -4.83
N LEU A 407 17.12 -24.59 -3.91
CA LEU A 407 18.43 -24.28 -3.34
C LEU A 407 19.00 -25.45 -2.53
N ALA A 408 18.20 -26.08 -1.66
CA ALA A 408 18.62 -27.25 -0.91
C ALA A 408 19.00 -28.42 -1.84
N LYS A 409 18.21 -28.68 -2.89
CA LYS A 409 18.53 -29.67 -3.92
C LYS A 409 19.83 -29.35 -4.65
N LEU A 410 20.11 -28.06 -4.92
CA LEU A 410 21.35 -27.62 -5.53
C LEU A 410 22.56 -27.95 -4.64
N GLU A 411 22.49 -27.61 -3.35
CA GLU A 411 23.56 -27.87 -2.37
C GLU A 411 23.78 -29.37 -2.13
N LEU A 412 22.74 -30.20 -2.30
CA LEU A 412 22.83 -31.66 -2.24
C LEU A 412 23.32 -32.32 -3.56
N GLY A 413 23.69 -31.53 -4.57
CA GLY A 413 24.16 -32.04 -5.87
C GLY A 413 23.06 -32.57 -6.79
N MET A 414 21.78 -32.36 -6.46
CA MET A 414 20.63 -32.80 -7.26
C MET A 414 20.35 -31.83 -8.42
N PHE A 415 21.34 -31.60 -9.27
CA PHE A 415 21.38 -30.49 -10.23
C PHE A 415 20.19 -30.44 -11.20
N ASP A 416 19.75 -31.57 -11.75
CA ASP A 416 18.64 -31.58 -12.71
C ASP A 416 17.30 -31.26 -12.06
N LYS A 417 17.05 -31.79 -10.86
CA LYS A 417 15.85 -31.48 -10.07
C LYS A 417 15.85 -30.00 -9.67
N ALA A 418 16.99 -29.49 -9.16
CA ALA A 418 17.14 -28.08 -8.80
C ALA A 418 16.89 -27.14 -10.00
N LYS A 419 17.50 -27.43 -11.16
CA LYS A 419 17.30 -26.68 -12.41
C LYS A 419 15.83 -26.66 -12.83
N LYS A 420 15.16 -27.82 -12.83
CA LYS A 420 13.73 -27.92 -13.17
C LYS A 420 12.85 -27.07 -12.25
N ASP A 421 13.14 -27.09 -10.95
CA ASP A 421 12.39 -26.30 -9.97
C ASP A 421 12.64 -24.80 -10.12
N PHE A 422 13.90 -24.37 -10.32
CA PHE A 422 14.20 -22.97 -10.64
C PHE A 422 13.49 -22.47 -11.90
N LEU A 423 13.43 -23.29 -12.97
CA LEU A 423 12.70 -22.96 -14.20
C LEU A 423 11.19 -22.75 -13.96
N LYS A 424 10.58 -23.58 -13.10
CA LYS A 424 9.16 -23.39 -12.71
C LYS A 424 8.95 -22.09 -11.93
N ILE A 425 9.88 -21.74 -11.03
CA ILE A 425 9.80 -20.53 -10.21
C ILE A 425 9.90 -19.27 -11.09
N ILE A 426 10.87 -19.20 -12.00
CA ILE A 426 11.02 -18.04 -12.89
C ILE A 426 9.84 -17.88 -13.85
N LYS A 427 9.15 -18.97 -14.22
CA LYS A 427 7.94 -18.91 -15.06
C LYS A 427 6.78 -18.25 -14.31
N LYS A 428 6.67 -18.50 -13.00
CA LYS A 428 5.64 -17.90 -12.13
C LYS A 428 5.99 -16.48 -11.70
N SER A 429 7.25 -16.21 -11.36
CA SER A 429 7.67 -14.89 -10.83
C SER A 429 9.17 -14.62 -11.03
N SER A 430 9.59 -14.31 -12.27
CA SER A 430 10.98 -14.04 -12.62
C SER A 430 11.62 -12.91 -11.81
N SER A 431 10.94 -11.76 -11.72
CA SER A 431 11.49 -10.56 -11.07
C SER A 431 11.52 -10.63 -9.54
N SER A 432 10.88 -11.63 -8.93
CA SER A 432 10.93 -11.86 -7.48
C SER A 432 12.12 -12.74 -7.07
N PHE A 433 12.59 -13.60 -7.99
CA PHE A 433 13.68 -14.54 -7.73
C PHE A 433 14.80 -14.44 -8.78
N PRO A 434 15.41 -13.25 -8.99
CA PRO A 434 16.42 -13.07 -10.02
C PRO A 434 17.60 -14.04 -9.86
N LYS A 435 18.01 -14.35 -8.62
CA LYS A 435 19.08 -15.32 -8.33
C LYS A 435 18.81 -16.74 -8.84
N ALA A 436 17.56 -17.12 -9.10
CA ALA A 436 17.26 -18.40 -9.74
C ALA A 436 17.94 -18.53 -11.10
N TYR A 437 18.00 -17.43 -11.88
CA TYR A 437 18.75 -17.39 -13.14
C TYR A 437 20.24 -17.63 -12.95
N TYR A 438 20.83 -17.04 -11.90
CA TYR A 438 22.24 -17.26 -11.56
C TYR A 438 22.52 -18.72 -11.23
N TYR A 439 21.67 -19.37 -10.41
CA TYR A 439 21.84 -20.78 -10.06
C TYR A 439 21.67 -21.71 -11.27
N ILE A 440 20.68 -21.44 -12.13
CA ILE A 440 20.55 -22.16 -13.41
C ILE A 440 21.81 -22.00 -14.25
N ALA A 441 22.36 -20.79 -14.34
CA ALA A 441 23.57 -20.54 -15.09
C ALA A 441 24.79 -21.30 -14.52
N LYS A 442 24.92 -21.37 -13.19
CA LYS A 442 25.98 -22.15 -12.50
C LYS A 442 25.89 -23.63 -12.85
N ILE A 443 24.69 -24.21 -12.76
CA ILE A 443 24.44 -25.61 -13.15
C ILE A 443 24.81 -25.84 -14.61
N LEU A 444 24.40 -24.96 -15.52
CA LEU A 444 24.67 -25.11 -16.95
C LEU A 444 26.15 -24.97 -17.30
N LYS A 445 26.88 -24.08 -16.62
CA LYS A 445 28.33 -23.94 -16.79
C LYS A 445 29.05 -25.24 -16.42
N ASN A 446 28.70 -25.83 -15.29
CA ASN A 446 29.29 -27.09 -14.83
C ASN A 446 28.99 -28.26 -15.79
N ASN A 447 27.86 -28.21 -16.51
CA ASN A 447 27.50 -29.21 -17.51
C ASN A 447 28.03 -28.86 -18.93
N GLY A 448 29.00 -27.95 -19.06
CA GLY A 448 29.60 -27.55 -20.36
C GLY A 448 28.70 -26.73 -21.28
N LYS A 449 27.47 -26.37 -20.86
CA LYS A 449 26.50 -25.62 -21.68
C LYS A 449 26.75 -24.11 -21.60
N ASN A 450 27.94 -23.68 -22.02
CA ASN A 450 28.44 -22.31 -21.87
C ASN A 450 27.53 -21.23 -22.50
N GLY A 451 27.01 -21.47 -23.71
CA GLY A 451 26.10 -20.52 -24.36
C GLY A 451 24.82 -20.27 -23.57
N LEU A 452 24.20 -21.34 -23.06
CA LEU A 452 23.01 -21.24 -22.19
C LEU A 452 23.36 -20.65 -20.82
N SER A 453 24.53 -20.95 -20.27
CA SER A 453 24.98 -20.32 -19.02
C SER A 453 25.07 -18.80 -19.17
N HIS A 454 25.73 -18.32 -20.23
CA HIS A 454 25.80 -16.88 -20.54
C HIS A 454 24.42 -16.27 -20.79
N TYR A 455 23.51 -16.99 -21.44
CA TYR A 455 22.13 -16.54 -21.62
C TYR A 455 21.44 -16.25 -20.28
N TYR A 456 21.51 -17.20 -19.34
CA TYR A 456 20.88 -17.05 -18.03
C TYR A 456 21.59 -16.03 -17.13
N LEU A 457 22.92 -15.88 -17.23
CA LEU A 457 23.62 -14.77 -16.57
C LEU A 457 23.18 -13.42 -17.14
N GLY A 458 22.96 -13.32 -18.45
CA GLY A 458 22.42 -12.12 -19.08
C GLY A 458 21.05 -11.74 -18.50
N LEU A 459 20.15 -12.72 -18.36
CA LEU A 459 18.84 -12.52 -17.73
C LEU A 459 18.97 -12.11 -16.26
N TYR A 460 19.84 -12.77 -15.49
CA TYR A 460 20.11 -12.42 -14.09
C TYR A 460 20.51 -10.94 -13.94
N TYR A 461 21.55 -10.52 -14.66
CA TYR A 461 22.05 -9.15 -14.60
C TYR A 461 21.03 -8.13 -15.10
N TYR A 462 20.24 -8.49 -16.12
CA TYR A 462 19.15 -7.66 -16.61
C TYR A 462 18.06 -7.44 -15.55
N GLU A 463 17.63 -8.49 -14.84
CA GLU A 463 16.60 -8.39 -13.79
C GLU A 463 17.07 -7.57 -12.58
N ILE A 464 18.36 -7.66 -12.20
CA ILE A 464 18.93 -6.82 -11.14
C ILE A 464 19.32 -5.41 -11.62
N LYS A 465 18.95 -5.04 -12.85
CA LYS A 465 19.21 -3.75 -13.51
C LYS A 465 20.70 -3.42 -13.72
N ASN A 466 21.58 -4.43 -13.69
CA ASN A 466 22.96 -4.27 -14.14
C ASN A 466 23.03 -4.48 -15.65
N ILE A 467 22.57 -3.47 -16.40
CA ILE A 467 22.41 -3.57 -17.85
C ILE A 467 23.75 -3.86 -18.54
N LYS A 468 24.83 -3.18 -18.13
CA LYS A 468 26.18 -3.38 -18.68
C LYS A 468 26.60 -4.86 -18.66
N ASN A 469 26.53 -5.51 -17.51
CA ASN A 469 26.87 -6.93 -17.39
C ASN A 469 25.86 -7.82 -18.14
N GLY A 470 24.57 -7.48 -18.10
CA GLY A 470 23.54 -8.19 -18.86
C GLY A 470 23.86 -8.25 -20.35
N CYS A 471 24.20 -7.10 -20.94
CA CYS A 471 24.53 -6.99 -22.37
C CYS A 471 25.83 -7.73 -22.72
N PHE A 472 26.84 -7.70 -21.83
CA PHE A 472 28.07 -8.48 -22.00
C PHE A 472 27.77 -9.99 -22.08
N HIS A 473 27.00 -10.52 -21.14
CA HIS A 473 26.63 -11.93 -21.12
C HIS A 473 25.74 -12.32 -22.30
N PHE A 474 24.82 -11.45 -22.71
CA PHE A 474 24.01 -11.66 -23.92
C PHE A 474 24.85 -11.74 -25.19
N LYS A 475 25.81 -10.83 -25.41
CA LYS A 475 26.73 -10.89 -26.55
C LYS A 475 27.56 -12.17 -26.55
N LYS A 476 28.07 -12.60 -25.40
CA LYS A 476 28.77 -13.88 -25.27
C LYS A 476 27.85 -15.08 -25.57
N SER A 477 26.59 -15.04 -25.12
CA SER A 477 25.65 -16.12 -25.39
C SER A 477 25.36 -16.30 -26.87
N LEU A 478 25.23 -15.22 -27.65
CA LEU A 478 24.95 -15.30 -29.09
C LEU A 478 26.04 -16.00 -29.90
N LYS A 479 27.30 -15.92 -29.46
CA LYS A 479 28.42 -16.61 -30.11
C LYS A 479 28.38 -18.14 -29.94
N LEU A 480 27.59 -18.63 -28.98
CA LEU A 480 27.63 -20.02 -28.50
C LEU A 480 26.24 -20.69 -28.48
N LEU A 481 25.17 -19.96 -28.81
CA LEU A 481 23.80 -20.46 -28.78
C LEU A 481 23.39 -20.94 -30.17
N ASN A 482 22.73 -22.10 -30.23
CA ASN A 482 22.10 -22.63 -31.44
C ASN A 482 20.57 -22.52 -31.41
N ASP A 483 19.99 -22.11 -30.27
CA ASP A 483 18.55 -22.00 -30.05
C ASP A 483 17.99 -20.70 -30.64
N LEU A 484 17.27 -20.81 -31.77
CA LEU A 484 16.73 -19.67 -32.53
C LEU A 484 15.78 -18.79 -31.72
N GLU A 485 14.96 -19.35 -30.83
CA GLU A 485 14.04 -18.55 -30.00
C GLU A 485 14.80 -17.71 -28.98
N LYS A 486 15.80 -18.32 -28.33
CA LYS A 486 16.65 -17.61 -27.37
C LYS A 486 17.47 -16.54 -28.07
N ILE A 487 18.00 -16.80 -29.25
CA ILE A 487 18.71 -15.81 -30.08
C ILE A 487 17.80 -14.62 -30.39
N LYS A 488 16.57 -14.85 -30.87
CA LYS A 488 15.58 -13.78 -31.13
C LYS A 488 15.31 -12.95 -29.87
N LYS A 489 15.12 -13.61 -28.72
CA LYS A 489 14.89 -12.94 -27.44
C LYS A 489 16.10 -12.10 -26.99
N VAL A 490 17.32 -12.63 -27.11
CA VAL A 490 18.56 -11.91 -26.78
C VAL A 490 18.71 -10.68 -27.67
N ASN A 491 18.51 -10.80 -28.98
CA ASN A 491 18.58 -9.68 -29.92
C ASN A 491 17.58 -8.56 -29.56
N LYS A 492 16.35 -8.91 -29.15
CA LYS A 492 15.36 -7.94 -28.66
C LYS A 492 15.82 -7.22 -27.39
N LEU A 493 16.44 -7.93 -26.45
CA LEU A 493 16.96 -7.35 -25.21
C LEU A 493 18.19 -6.45 -25.46
N LEU A 494 19.08 -6.84 -26.39
CA LEU A 494 20.25 -6.04 -26.76
C LEU A 494 19.89 -4.69 -27.40
N LYS A 495 18.73 -4.56 -28.06
CA LYS A 495 18.26 -3.25 -28.55
C LYS A 495 18.08 -2.23 -27.41
N LYS A 496 17.80 -2.68 -26.19
CA LYS A 496 17.70 -1.83 -25.00
C LYS A 496 19.05 -1.50 -24.36
N CYS A 497 20.13 -2.12 -24.83
CA CYS A 497 21.50 -1.82 -24.38
C CYS A 497 22.12 -0.64 -25.15
N LYS A 498 21.50 -0.22 -26.27
CA LYS A 498 21.96 0.87 -27.14
C LYS A 498 21.29 2.22 -26.81
N LYS A 499 20.36 2.23 -25.86
CA LYS A 499 19.74 3.42 -25.25
C LYS A 499 20.21 3.49 -23.82
#